data_AF-A0A9N9NUE3-F1
#
_entry.id   AF-A0A9N9NUE3-F1
#
_cell.length_a   1.000
_cell.length_b   1.000
_cell.length_c   1.000
_cell.angle_alpha   90.00
_cell.angle_beta   90.00
_cell.angle_gamma   90.00
#
_symmetry.space_group_name_H-M   'P 1'
#
loop_
_entity.id
_entity.type
_entity.pdbx_description
1 polymer ?
#
loop_
_entity_poly.entity_id
_entity_poly.type
_entity_poly.pdbx_seq_one_letter_code
_entity_poly.pdbx_strand_id
1 'polypeptide(L)'
;MAKTSHENSNIDDDLKKILDDERYQLSWIPYNEFENIESFGKGGFATIYKAQWKMQTINYSSTISVALKLIRDTHTRIQEFAKE
;
A
#
# COMPACT_ATOMS: atom_id res chain seq x y z
N MET A 1 -7.63 18.97 0.31
CA MET A 1 -7.61 18.74 1.77
C MET A 1 -8.78 17.85 2.14
N ALA A 2 -8.54 16.56 2.35
CA ALA A 2 -9.48 15.67 3.02
C ALA A 2 -8.63 14.68 3.83
N LYS A 3 -8.44 14.99 5.11
CA LYS A 3 -7.94 14.03 6.10
C LYS A 3 -9.16 13.23 6.53
N THR A 4 -9.34 12.02 6.02
CA THR A 4 -10.38 11.11 6.52
C THR A 4 -9.88 10.44 7.79
N SER A 5 -10.35 10.97 8.92
CA SER A 5 -10.30 10.33 10.22
C SER A 5 -11.30 9.19 10.27
N HIS A 6 -10.89 7.96 9.99
CA HIS A 6 -11.44 6.81 10.69
C HIS A 6 -10.40 5.68 10.69
N GLU A 7 -9.94 5.37 11.91
CA GLU A 7 -9.17 4.19 12.30
C GLU A 7 -7.84 3.96 11.58
N ASN A 8 -6.83 4.75 11.98
CA ASN A 8 -5.44 4.48 11.64
C ASN A 8 -4.54 4.36 12.88
N SER A 9 -5.08 3.81 13.98
CA SER A 9 -4.43 3.82 15.30
C SER A 9 -3.18 2.94 15.41
N ASN A 10 -2.80 2.21 14.37
CA ASN A 10 -1.66 1.27 14.38
C ASN A 10 -0.61 1.53 13.27
N ILE A 11 -0.67 2.66 12.55
CA ILE A 11 0.43 2.99 11.63
C ILE A 11 1.62 3.53 12.44
N ASP A 12 2.76 2.89 12.22
CA ASP A 12 4.06 3.27 12.75
C ASP A 12 4.38 4.75 12.47
N ASP A 13 4.97 5.46 13.43
CA ASP A 13 5.23 6.88 13.31
C ASP A 13 6.24 7.21 12.20
N ASP A 14 7.11 6.27 11.82
CA ASP A 14 8.02 6.45 10.68
C ASP A 14 7.30 6.29 9.34
N LEU A 15 6.25 5.46 9.27
CA LEU A 15 5.39 5.38 8.09
C LEU A 15 4.56 6.65 7.89
N LYS A 16 4.06 7.26 8.98
CA LYS A 16 3.33 8.53 8.91
C LYS A 16 4.16 9.64 8.29
N LYS A 17 5.44 9.77 8.69
CA LYS A 17 6.36 10.79 8.15
C LYS A 17 6.53 10.69 6.63
N ILE A 18 6.44 9.48 6.08
CA ILE A 18 6.65 9.23 4.64
C ILE A 18 5.36 9.44 3.86
N LEU A 19 4.21 9.08 4.45
CA LEU A 19 2.90 9.41 3.89
C LEU A 19 2.65 10.92 3.83
N ASP A 20 3.14 11.66 4.84
CA ASP A 20 3.05 13.12 4.91
C ASP A 20 4.17 13.85 4.12
N ASP A 21 5.14 13.11 3.53
CA ASP A 21 6.23 13.71 2.75
C ASP A 21 5.71 14.15 1.37
N GLU A 22 5.62 15.47 1.16
CA GLU A 22 5.14 16.08 -0.08
C GLU A 22 5.94 15.65 -1.32
N ARG A 23 7.18 15.14 -1.13
CA ARG A 23 8.00 14.62 -2.25
C ARG A 23 7.41 13.36 -2.88
N TYR A 24 6.66 12.56 -2.13
CA TYR A 24 6.23 11.23 -2.59
C TYR A 24 4.72 11.13 -2.84
N GLN A 25 3.90 12.05 -2.32
CA GLN A 25 2.44 12.10 -2.53
C GLN A 25 1.76 10.72 -2.40
N LEU A 26 2.18 9.93 -1.42
CA LEU A 26 1.72 8.56 -1.25
C LEU A 26 0.32 8.55 -0.61
N SER A 27 -0.52 7.62 -1.07
CA SER A 27 -1.83 7.35 -0.47
C SER A 27 -1.83 5.99 0.20
N TRP A 28 -2.33 5.94 1.43
CA TRP A 28 -2.57 4.69 2.12
C TRP A 28 -3.88 4.06 1.66
N ILE A 29 -3.85 2.78 1.26
CA ILE A 29 -5.03 2.00 0.89
C ILE A 29 -5.21 0.90 1.94
N PRO A 30 -6.38 0.84 2.61
CA PRO A 30 -6.68 -0.22 3.56
C PRO A 30 -6.59 -1.62 2.94
N TYR A 31 -5.98 -2.57 3.66
CA TYR A 31 -5.76 -3.92 3.15
C TYR A 31 -7.07 -4.67 2.81
N ASN A 32 -8.17 -4.34 3.49
CA ASN A 32 -9.48 -4.93 3.25
C ASN A 32 -10.16 -4.46 1.94
N GLU A 33 -9.59 -3.49 1.23
CA GLU A 33 -10.07 -3.12 -0.12
C GLU A 33 -9.56 -4.05 -1.22
N PHE A 34 -8.63 -4.96 -0.89
CA PHE A 34 -8.08 -5.95 -1.81
C PHE A 34 -8.78 -7.30 -1.64
N GLU A 35 -9.14 -7.91 -2.76
CA GLU A 35 -9.77 -9.22 -2.86
C GLU A 35 -8.95 -10.16 -3.75
N ASN A 36 -9.28 -11.45 -3.71
CA ASN A 36 -8.67 -12.48 -4.55
C ASN A 36 -7.14 -12.43 -4.51
N ILE A 37 -6.60 -12.37 -3.29
CA ILE A 37 -5.16 -12.23 -3.04
C ILE A 37 -4.51 -13.61 -3.18
N GLU A 38 -3.67 -13.76 -4.20
CA GLU A 38 -3.01 -15.01 -4.55
C GLU A 38 -1.50 -14.82 -4.59
N SER A 39 -0.73 -15.78 -4.08
CA SER A 39 0.73 -15.72 -4.18
C SER A 39 1.16 -15.83 -5.63
N PHE A 40 1.90 -14.84 -6.13
CA PHE A 40 2.42 -14.85 -7.49
C PHE A 40 3.86 -15.37 -7.54
N GLY A 41 4.70 -14.95 -6.58
CA GLY A 41 6.10 -15.36 -6.56
C GLY A 41 6.86 -14.84 -5.35
N LYS A 42 8.01 -15.46 -5.08
CA LYS A 42 8.88 -15.12 -3.94
C LYS A 42 10.28 -14.85 -4.46
N GLY A 43 10.74 -13.60 -4.31
CA GLY A 43 12.13 -13.21 -4.51
C GLY A 43 12.93 -13.23 -3.20
N GLY A 44 14.20 -12.84 -3.26
CA GLY A 44 15.08 -12.74 -2.08
C GLY A 44 14.52 -11.82 -0.99
N PHE A 45 14.08 -10.61 -1.38
CA PHE A 45 13.71 -9.55 -0.43
C PHE A 45 12.19 -9.36 -0.26
N ALA A 46 11.38 -9.85 -1.19
CA ALA A 46 9.93 -9.63 -1.17
C ALA A 46 9.14 -10.81 -1.74
N THR A 47 7.91 -10.99 -1.25
CA THR A 47 6.89 -11.85 -1.86
C THR A 47 5.93 -10.98 -2.64
N ILE A 48 5.63 -11.37 -3.88
CA ILE A 48 4.64 -10.71 -4.73
C ILE A 48 3.35 -11.52 -4.64
N TYR A 49 2.25 -10.80 -4.43
CA TYR A 49 0.90 -11.33 -4.54
C TYR A 49 0.19 -10.61 -5.68
N LYS A 50 -0.65 -11.33 -6.41
CA LYS A 50 -1.63 -10.74 -7.30
C LYS A 50 -2.90 -10.49 -6.47
N ALA A 51 -3.54 -9.35 -6.66
CA ALA A 51 -4.79 -9.04 -6.00
C ALA A 51 -5.71 -8.25 -6.95
N GLN A 52 -6.98 -8.19 -6.58
CA GLN A 52 -7.96 -7.30 -7.20
C GLN A 52 -8.26 -6.16 -6.24
N TRP A 53 -8.10 -4.93 -6.69
CA TRP A 53 -8.48 -3.74 -5.92
C TRP A 53 -9.79 -3.18 -6.46
N LYS A 54 -10.80 -3.04 -5.59
CA LYS A 54 -12.10 -2.47 -5.93
C LYS A 54 -12.06 -0.97 -5.75
N MET A 55 -11.78 -0.24 -6.83
CA MET A 55 -11.87 1.20 -6.84
C MET A 55 -13.33 1.62 -7.01
N GLN A 56 -13.87 2.28 -5.99
CA GLN A 56 -15.21 2.87 -6.04
C GLN A 56 -15.09 4.38 -6.12
N THR A 57 -15.70 4.96 -7.14
CA THR A 57 -15.93 6.41 -7.29
C THR A 57 -17.44 6.65 -7.34
N ILE A 58 -17.85 7.92 -7.23
CA ILE A 58 -19.28 8.30 -7.25
C ILE A 58 -20.00 7.77 -8.51
N ASN A 59 -19.28 7.66 -9.64
CA ASN A 59 -19.88 7.32 -10.94
C ASN A 59 -19.49 5.93 -11.46
N TYR A 60 -18.45 5.31 -10.90
CA TYR A 60 -17.89 4.07 -11.43
C TYR A 60 -17.40 3.16 -10.31
N SER A 61 -17.74 1.88 -10.42
CA SER A 61 -17.05 0.79 -9.72
C SER A 61 -16.18 0.08 -10.73
N SER A 62 -14.87 0.07 -10.50
CA SER A 62 -13.90 -0.66 -11.31
C SER A 62 -13.10 -1.60 -10.44
N THR A 63 -12.85 -2.81 -10.94
CA THR A 63 -11.93 -3.75 -10.30
C THR A 63 -10.67 -3.81 -11.14
N ILE A 64 -9.54 -3.44 -10.55
CA ILE A 64 -8.24 -3.48 -11.23
C ILE A 64 -7.37 -4.59 -10.64
N SER A 65 -6.63 -5.29 -11.49
CA SER A 65 -5.62 -6.25 -11.04
C SER A 65 -4.35 -5.50 -10.65
N VAL A 66 -3.86 -5.75 -9.45
CA VAL A 66 -2.66 -5.12 -8.88
C VAL A 66 -1.67 -6.17 -8.40
N ALA A 67 -0.42 -5.76 -8.25
CA ALA A 67 0.63 -6.55 -7.61
C ALA A 67 0.92 -5.97 -6.22
N LEU A 68 0.73 -6.75 -5.17
CA LEU A 68 1.11 -6.39 -3.80
C LEU A 68 2.51 -6.93 -3.52
N LYS A 69 3.45 -6.05 -3.17
CA LYS A 69 4.83 -6.42 -2.82
C LYS A 69 4.98 -6.42 -1.30
N LEU A 70 4.98 -7.61 -0.69
CA LEU A 70 5.23 -7.81 0.73
C LEU A 70 6.74 -7.91 0.99
N ILE A 71 7.31 -6.91 1.63
CA ILE A 71 8.74 -6.83 1.96
C ILE A 71 8.99 -7.63 3.24
N ARG A 72 10.07 -8.43 3.28
CA ARG A 72 10.38 -9.34 4.41
C ARG A 72 11.42 -8.83 5.39
N ASP A 73 12.00 -7.66 5.17
CA ASP A 73 13.11 -7.17 5.98
C ASP A 73 12.68 -6.25 7.12
N THR A 74 13.20 -6.53 8.31
CA THR A 74 12.98 -5.78 9.56
C THR A 74 13.80 -4.49 9.63
N HIS A 75 14.64 -4.21 8.63
CA HIS A 75 15.56 -3.07 8.57
C HIS A 75 15.36 -2.19 7.33
N THR A 76 14.31 -2.42 6.54
CA THR A 76 14.09 -1.66 5.29
C THR A 76 13.90 -0.19 5.62
N ARG A 77 14.89 0.64 5.27
CA ARG A 77 14.74 2.09 5.23
C ARG A 77 13.73 2.40 4.13
N ILE A 78 12.50 2.69 4.51
CA ILE A 78 11.40 3.02 3.57
C ILE A 78 11.81 4.18 2.63
N GLN A 79 12.75 5.03 3.03
CA GLN A 79 13.31 6.08 2.15
C GLN A 79 14.16 5.57 0.98
N GLU A 80 14.74 4.36 1.06
CA GLU A 80 15.43 3.74 -0.08
C GLU A 80 14.43 3.21 -1.10
N PHE A 81 13.27 2.73 -0.63
CA PHE A 81 12.17 2.30 -1.50
C PHE A 81 11.57 3.47 -2.29
N ALA A 82 11.43 4.63 -1.67
CA ALA A 82 10.86 5.81 -2.32
C ALA A 82 11.78 6.45 -3.39
N LYS A 83 12.99 5.90 -3.61
CA LYS A 83 13.96 6.38 -4.63
C LYS A 83 14.00 5.55 -5.90
N GLU A 84 13.48 4.31 -5.89
CA GLU A 84 13.28 3.50 -7.11
C GLU A 84 12.05 3.98 -7.88
#